data_AF-A0A3D2JCV3-F1
#
_entry.id   AF-A0A3D2JCV3-F1
#
_cell.length_a   1.000
_cell.length_b   1.000
_cell.length_c   1.000
_cell.angle_alpha   90.00
_cell.angle_beta   90.00
_cell.angle_gamma   90.00
#
_symmetry.space_group_name_H-M   'P 1'
#
loop_
_entity.id
_entity.type
_entity.pdbx_description
1 polymer ?
#
loop_
_entity_poly.entity_id
_entity_poly.type
_entity_poly.pdbx_seq_one_letter_code
_entity_poly.pdbx_strand_id
1 'polypeptide(L)' 'MLLDFAMPCVSSIANKKQEGKIMLLITGATGYIGRHLVARLVSQGERPRCLVRDISKAKAILSVDKVDLV' A
#
# COMPACT_ATOMS: atom_id res chain seq x y z
N MET A 1 -13.41 -5.82 -24.95
CA MET A 1 -13.76 -5.77 -23.52
C MET A 1 -12.48 -5.39 -22.80
N LEU A 2 -12.39 -4.12 -22.40
CA LEU A 2 -11.15 -3.35 -22.40
C LEU A 2 -10.26 -3.62 -21.17
N LEU A 3 -9.07 -4.14 -21.50
CA LEU A 3 -7.75 -3.83 -20.95
C LEU A 3 -7.56 -3.73 -19.42
N ASP A 4 -6.81 -4.72 -18.94
CA ASP A 4 -5.83 -4.63 -17.86
C ASP A 4 -4.92 -3.39 -18.00
N PHE A 5 -5.42 -2.21 -17.63
CA PHE A 5 -4.58 -1.06 -17.31
C PHE A 5 -3.85 -1.34 -15.99
N ALA A 6 -2.90 -2.28 -16.06
CA ALA A 6 -1.74 -2.28 -15.21
C ALA A 6 -0.98 -0.97 -15.49
N MET A 7 -1.39 0.12 -14.82
CA MET A 7 -0.46 1.22 -14.61
C MET A 7 0.58 0.66 -13.62
N PRO A 8 1.83 0.43 -14.05
CA PRO A 8 2.86 0.04 -13.11
C PRO A 8 2.91 1.14 -12.06
N CYS A 9 2.62 0.78 -10.80
CA CYS A 9 2.80 1.64 -9.63
C CYS A 9 4.11 2.40 -9.83
N VAL A 10 3.99 3.72 -10.00
CA VAL A 10 5.04 4.69 -10.34
C VAL A 10 6.43 4.09 -10.20
N SER A 11 6.93 3.60 -11.34
CA SER A 11 8.32 3.25 -11.64
C SER A 11 9.17 2.79 -10.45
N SER A 12 9.61 1.54 -10.51
CA SER A 12 10.95 1.15 -10.05
C SER A 12 11.98 2.29 -10.29
N ILE A 13 12.21 3.17 -9.30
CA ILE A 13 13.26 4.20 -9.35
C ILE A 13 14.59 3.60 -8.84
N ALA A 14 14.57 2.37 -8.30
CA ALA A 14 15.77 1.70 -7.83
C ALA A 14 16.16 0.56 -8.77
N ASN A 15 17.06 0.88 -9.68
CA ASN A 15 17.83 -0.08 -10.47
C ASN A 15 18.59 -1.04 -9.52
N LYS A 16 18.00 -2.21 -9.24
CA LYS A 16 18.66 -3.44 -8.80
C LYS A 16 17.68 -4.60 -8.97
N LYS A 17 18.14 -5.66 -9.63
CA LYS A 17 17.43 -6.94 -9.80
C LYS A 17 17.14 -7.52 -8.40
N GLN A 18 15.98 -7.20 -7.82
CA GLN A 18 15.56 -7.74 -6.54
C GLN A 18 14.90 -9.09 -6.79
N GLU A 19 15.68 -10.17 -6.64
CA GLU A 19 15.17 -11.56 -6.62
C GLU A 19 14.52 -11.88 -5.25
N GLY A 20 13.68 -10.96 -4.76
CA GLY A 20 12.98 -11.07 -3.48
C GLY A 20 11.55 -10.56 -3.61
N LYS A 21 10.65 -11.08 -2.79
CA LYS A 21 9.26 -10.61 -2.71
C LYS A 21 9.25 -9.12 -2.36
N ILE A 22 8.78 -8.26 -3.27
CA ILE A 22 8.70 -6.82 -3.02
C ILE A 22 7.66 -6.57 -1.92
N MET A 23 8.07 -5.83 -0.89
CA MET A 23 7.20 -5.37 0.19
C MET A 23 6.95 -3.87 0.04
N LEU A 24 5.68 -3.46 0.05
CA LEU A 24 5.28 -2.06 0.02
C LEU A 24 5.17 -1.50 1.45
N LEU A 25 5.98 -0.51 1.80
CA LEU A 25 5.91 0.21 3.08
C LEU A 25 5.28 1.58 2.87
N ILE A 26 4.24 1.90 3.63
CA ILE A 26 3.54 3.18 3.59
C ILE A 26 3.69 3.85 4.94
N THR A 27 4.33 5.02 4.93
CA THR A 27 4.35 5.94 6.08
C THR A 27 3.20 6.93 5.93
N GLY A 28 2.64 7.37 7.06
CA GLY A 28 1.50 8.30 7.02
C GLY A 28 0.24 7.70 6.38
N ALA A 29 0.05 6.38 6.49
CA ALA A 29 -1.09 5.65 5.94
C ALA A 29 -2.45 6.18 6.42
N THR A 30 -2.51 6.80 7.60
CA THR A 30 -3.72 7.42 8.15
C THR A 30 -3.94 8.87 7.69
N GLY A 31 -3.01 9.43 6.93
CA GLY A 31 -3.06 10.81 6.42
C GLY A 31 -4.04 10.96 5.25
N TYR A 32 -4.19 12.20 4.77
CA TYR A 32 -5.11 12.52 3.68
C TYR A 32 -4.84 11.68 2.43
N ILE A 33 -3.60 11.68 1.93
CA ILE A 33 -3.21 10.90 0.75
C ILE A 33 -3.06 9.42 1.09
N GLY A 34 -2.42 9.11 2.22
CA GLY A 34 -2.07 7.74 2.61
C GLY A 34 -3.26 6.78 2.60
N ARG A 35 -4.41 7.20 3.14
CA ARG A 35 -5.61 6.33 3.20
C ARG A 35 -6.16 6.01 1.81
N HIS A 36 -6.09 6.95 0.86
CA HIS A 36 -6.54 6.75 -0.51
C HIS A 36 -5.56 5.86 -1.28
N LEU A 37 -4.25 6.05 -1.06
CA LEU A 37 -3.22 5.19 -1.63
C LEU A 37 -3.37 3.74 -1.15
N VAL A 38 -3.52 3.53 0.16
CA VAL A 38 -3.74 2.20 0.75
C VAL A 38 -4.99 1.55 0.16
N ALA A 39 -6.11 2.27 0.12
CA ALA A 39 -7.35 1.74 -0.46
C ALA A 39 -7.17 1.32 -1.93
N ARG A 40 -6.44 2.12 -2.73
CA ARG A 40 -6.15 1.78 -4.13
C ARG A 40 -5.27 0.53 -4.24
N LEU A 41 -4.18 0.45 -3.49
CA LEU A 41 -3.27 -0.70 -3.50
C LEU A 41 -3.99 -1.99 -3.06
N VAL A 42 -4.77 -1.91 -1.99
CA VAL A 42 -5.59 -3.02 -1.51
C VAL A 42 -6.61 -3.46 -2.57
N SER A 43 -7.22 -2.52 -3.31
CA SER A 43 -8.13 -2.86 -4.42
C SER A 43 -7.43 -3.56 -5.59
N GLN A 44 -6.12 -3.39 -5.73
CA GLN A 44 -5.28 -4.06 -6.72
C GLN A 44 -4.77 -5.42 -6.24
N GLY A 45 -5.14 -5.85 -5.03
CA GLY A 45 -4.71 -7.13 -4.45
C GLY A 45 -3.41 -7.05 -3.65
N GLU A 46 -2.82 -5.87 -3.52
CA GLU A 46 -1.61 -5.67 -2.74
C GLU A 46 -1.90 -5.70 -1.23
N ARG A 47 -0.88 -6.07 -0.45
CA ARG A 47 -0.91 -6.05 1.02
C ARG A 47 0.19 -5.14 1.56
N PRO A 48 -0.03 -3.81 1.57
CA PRO A 48 0.96 -2.89 2.05
C PRO A 48 1.11 -2.97 3.57
N ARG A 49 2.33 -2.74 4.04
CA ARG A 49 2.67 -2.54 5.43
C ARG A 49 2.59 -1.06 5.77
N CYS A 50 1.79 -0.71 6.75
CA CYS A 50 1.49 0.65 7.14
C CYS A 50 2.15 0.96 8.48
N LEU A 51 3.15 1.84 8.48
CA LEU A 51 3.75 2.35 9.71
C LEU A 51 2.83 3.42 10.29
N VAL A 52 2.30 3.16 11.48
CA VAL A 52 1.32 4.03 12.14
C VAL A 52 1.75 4.36 13.56
N ARG A 53 1.60 5.64 13.94
CA ARG A 53 1.91 6.06 15.31
C ARG A 53 0.84 5.60 16.31
N ASP A 54 -0.41 5.54 15.85
CA ASP A 54 -1.57 5.17 16.66
C ASP A 54 -2.34 4.07 15.94
N ILE A 55 -2.26 2.86 16.49
CA ILE A 55 -2.90 1.67 15.94
C ILE A 55 -4.42 1.79 16.01
N SER A 56 -4.99 2.35 17.08
CA SER A 56 -6.45 2.50 17.24
C SER A 56 -7.01 3.42 16.16
N LYS A 57 -6.36 4.56 15.92
CA LYS A 57 -6.72 5.47 14.83
C LYS A 57 -6.58 4.79 13.46
N ALA A 58 -5.53 3.99 13.27
CA ALA A 58 -5.32 3.26 12.02
C ALA A 58 -6.43 2.23 11.74
N LYS A 59 -6.85 1.47 12.76
CA LYS A 59 -7.94 0.49 12.64
C LYS A 59 -9.28 1.13 12.28
N ALA A 60 -9.52 2.38 12.69
CA ALA A 60 -10.73 3.11 12.34
C ALA A 60 -10.75 3.64 10.89
N ILE A 61 -9.58 3.79 10.26
CA ILE A 61 -9.44 4.41 8.93
C ILE A 61 -9.14 3.37 7.85
N LEU A 62 -8.36 2.33 8.18
CA LEU A 62 -7.83 1.35 7.24
C LEU A 62 -8.52 -0.01 7.40
N SER A 63 -8.64 -0.74 6.30
CA SER A 63 -9.15 -2.12 6.31
C SER A 63 -8.10 -3.08 6.88
N VAL A 64 -8.17 -3.30 8.20
CA VAL A 64 -7.19 -4.08 8.98
C VAL A 64 -6.94 -5.49 8.47
N ASP A 65 -7.92 -6.11 7.82
CA ASP A 65 -7.79 -7.47 7.27
C ASP A 65 -6.94 -7.54 6.00
N LYS A 66 -6.62 -6.38 5.41
CA LYS A 66 -5.95 -6.26 4.11
C LYS A 66 -4.63 -5.51 4.17
N VAL A 67 -4.21 -5.06 5.35
CA VAL A 67 -2.96 -4.32 5.56
C VAL A 67 -2.22 -4.84 6.79
N ASP A 68 -0.89 -4.85 6.73
CA ASP A 68 -0.06 -5.09 7.91
C ASP A 68 0.09 -3.76 8.67
N LEU A 69 -0.40 -3.66 9.91
CA LEU A 69 -0.13 -2.49 10.76
C LEU A 69 1.14 -2.72 11.57
N VAL A 70 2.06 -1.76 11.52
CA VAL A 70 3.33 -1.74 12.27
C VAL A 70 3.46 -0.44 13.04
#